data_AF-A0A521N0E1-F1
#
_entry.id   AF-A0A521N0E1-F1
#
_cell.length_a   1.000
_cell.length_b   1.000
_cell.length_c   1.000
_cell.angle_alpha   90.00
_cell.angle_beta   90.00
_cell.angle_gamma   90.00
#
_symmetry.space_group_name_H-M   'P 1'
#
loop_
_entity.id
_entity.type
_entity.pdbx_description
1 polymer ?
#
loop_
_entity_poly.entity_id
_entity_poly.type
_entity_poly.pdbx_seq_one_letter_code
_entity_poly.pdbx_strand_id
1 'polypeptide(L)'
;MHTNRPDPEELEQILNSLNGISRAEMPPFFYTRLQAQLDKKNEGAGYFWSLLTKPAVSLGTLSLLLILNIAVIRSYLHTTPSAPVQETTGLQTFADEYGLGTSTVYNEKEN
;
A
#
# COMPACT_ATOMS: atom_id res chain seq x y z
N MET A 1 -24.76 -50.96 12.13
CA MET A 1 -24.08 -50.27 11.00
C MET A 1 -23.73 -51.32 9.97
N HIS A 2 -24.53 -51.45 8.91
CA HIS A 2 -24.19 -52.33 7.78
C HIS A 2 -23.29 -51.53 6.84
N THR A 3 -22.05 -51.97 6.66
CA THR A 3 -21.16 -51.42 5.65
C THR A 3 -21.58 -52.00 4.30
N ASN A 4 -22.11 -51.14 3.42
CA ASN A 4 -22.39 -51.51 2.03
C ASN A 4 -21.04 -51.77 1.35
N ARG A 5 -20.67 -53.04 1.22
CA ARG A 5 -19.50 -53.44 0.43
C ARG A 5 -19.97 -53.47 -1.02
N PRO A 6 -19.29 -52.75 -1.94
CA PRO A 6 -19.65 -52.81 -3.35
C PRO A 6 -19.55 -54.25 -3.83
N ASP A 7 -20.52 -54.67 -4.62
CA ASP A 7 -20.55 -56.03 -5.17
C ASP A 7 -19.33 -56.24 -6.07
N PRO A 8 -18.72 -57.44 -6.04
CA PRO A 8 -17.47 -57.71 -6.77
C PRO A 8 -17.61 -57.47 -8.28
N GLU A 9 -18.81 -57.67 -8.83
CA GLU A 9 -19.12 -57.43 -10.24
C GLU A 9 -19.13 -55.93 -10.59
N GLU A 10 -19.62 -55.06 -9.69
CA GLU A 10 -19.60 -53.61 -9.88
C GLU A 10 -18.15 -53.09 -9.85
N LEU A 11 -17.33 -53.65 -8.95
CA LEU A 11 -15.91 -53.32 -8.86
C LEU A 11 -15.17 -53.71 -10.14
N GLU A 12 -15.42 -54.90 -10.69
CA GLU A 12 -14.84 -55.34 -11.96
C GLU A 12 -15.29 -54.49 -13.15
N GLN A 13 -16.55 -54.05 -13.20
CA GLN A 13 -17.02 -53.13 -14.24
C GLN A 13 -16.33 -51.78 -14.16
N ILE A 14 -16.16 -51.22 -12.95
CA ILE A 14 -15.44 -49.95 -12.76
C ILE A 14 -13.98 -50.09 -13.21
N LEU A 15 -13.31 -51.16 -12.81
CA LEU A 15 -11.92 -51.40 -13.21
C LEU A 15 -11.78 -51.62 -14.73
N ASN A 16 -12.72 -52.33 -15.35
CA ASN A 16 -12.74 -52.51 -16.81
C ASN A 16 -13.02 -51.21 -17.56
N SER A 17 -13.86 -50.32 -17.02
CA SER A 17 -14.11 -48.99 -17.60
C SER A 17 -12.88 -48.09 -17.58
N LEU A 18 -11.97 -48.31 -16.63
CA LEU A 18 -10.74 -47.53 -16.46
C LEU A 18 -9.59 -48.07 -17.33
N ASN A 19 -9.65 -49.35 -17.72
CA ASN A 19 -8.58 -50.05 -18.45
C ASN A 19 -8.41 -49.56 -19.90
N GLY A 20 -9.45 -48.95 -20.49
CA GLY A 20 -9.41 -48.36 -21.83
C GLY A 20 -8.88 -46.91 -21.88
N ILE A 21 -8.61 -46.30 -20.72
CA ILE A 21 -8.16 -44.91 -20.64
C ILE A 21 -6.65 -44.88 -20.88
N SER A 22 -6.26 -44.80 -22.14
CA SER A 22 -4.89 -44.46 -22.50
C SER A 22 -4.55 -43.09 -21.91
N ARG A 23 -3.35 -42.97 -21.33
CA ARG A 23 -2.82 -41.69 -20.86
C ARG A 23 -2.93 -40.70 -22.02
N ALA A 24 -3.77 -39.67 -21.87
CA ALA A 24 -3.92 -38.63 -22.87
C ALA A 24 -2.55 -38.00 -23.12
N GLU A 25 -1.96 -38.30 -24.28
CA GLU A 25 -0.72 -37.68 -24.69
C GLU A 25 -0.98 -36.19 -24.86
N MET A 26 -0.19 -35.38 -24.16
CA MET A 26 -0.31 -33.93 -24.25
C MET A 26 -0.11 -33.52 -25.72
N PRO A 27 -1.04 -32.75 -26.32
CA PRO A 27 -0.87 -32.33 -27.70
C PRO A 27 0.42 -31.50 -27.84
N PRO A 28 1.14 -31.63 -28.97
CA PRO A 28 2.37 -30.88 -29.18
C PRO A 28 2.11 -29.38 -29.02
N PHE A 29 3.04 -28.67 -28.36
CA PHE A 29 2.97 -27.24 -28.04
C PHE A 29 1.87 -26.81 -27.04
N PHE A 30 1.22 -27.74 -26.34
CA PHE A 30 0.29 -27.38 -25.25
C PHE A 30 0.96 -26.49 -24.20
N TYR A 31 2.18 -26.84 -23.79
CA TYR A 31 2.96 -26.08 -22.83
C TYR A 31 3.20 -24.64 -23.30
N THR A 32 3.57 -24.46 -24.57
CA THR A 32 3.81 -23.14 -25.17
C THR A 32 2.55 -22.29 -25.18
N ARG A 33 1.39 -22.88 -25.52
CA ARG A 33 0.10 -22.17 -25.54
C ARG A 33 -0.36 -21.81 -24.13
N LEU A 34 -0.16 -22.70 -23.17
CA LEU A 34 -0.48 -22.47 -21.77
C LEU A 34 0.40 -21.34 -21.21
N GLN A 35 1.70 -21.39 -21.48
CA GLN A 35 2.64 -20.36 -21.05
C GLN A 35 2.31 -19.00 -21.64
N ALA A 36 1.99 -18.92 -22.94
CA ALA A 36 1.56 -17.67 -23.57
C ALA A 36 0.26 -17.11 -22.95
N GLN A 37 -0.68 -17.96 -22.52
CA GLN A 37 -1.89 -17.51 -21.82
C GLN A 37 -1.60 -17.03 -20.39
N LEU A 38 -0.66 -17.67 -19.69
CA LEU A 38 -0.23 -17.25 -18.36
C LEU A 38 0.54 -15.92 -18.41
N ASP A 39 1.45 -15.77 -19.36
CA ASP A 39 2.21 -14.54 -19.58
C ASP A 39 1.27 -13.38 -19.93
N LYS A 40 0.30 -13.59 -20.83
CA LYS A 40 -0.75 -12.61 -21.14
C LYS A 40 -1.59 -12.20 -19.91
N LYS A 41 -1.79 -13.10 -18.94
CA LYS A 41 -2.49 -12.80 -17.68
C LYS A 41 -1.59 -12.08 -16.68
N ASN A 42 -0.29 -12.37 -16.66
CA ASN A 42 0.70 -11.66 -15.84
C ASN A 42 1.02 -10.27 -16.37
N GLU A 43 0.96 -10.06 -17.69
CA GLU A 43 0.97 -8.74 -18.34
C GLU A 43 -0.31 -7.93 -18.04
N GLY A 44 -1.30 -8.56 -17.40
CA GLY A 44 -2.52 -7.94 -16.88
C GLY A 44 -2.31 -7.02 -15.68
N ALA A 45 -1.11 -6.47 -15.49
CA ALA A 45 -0.93 -5.24 -14.73
C ALA A 45 -1.66 -4.15 -15.53
N GLY A 46 -2.93 -3.91 -15.16
CA GLY A 46 -3.92 -3.19 -15.96
C GLY A 46 -3.41 -1.88 -16.56
N TYR A 47 -4.09 -1.35 -17.58
CA TYR A 47 -3.72 -0.16 -18.36
C TYR A 47 -2.94 0.94 -17.60
N PHE A 48 -3.30 1.23 -16.35
CA PHE A 48 -2.59 2.13 -15.44
C PHE A 48 -1.14 1.71 -15.10
N TRP A 49 -0.90 0.44 -14.77
CA TRP A 49 0.44 -0.10 -14.50
C TRP A 49 1.31 -0.16 -15.76
N SER A 50 0.74 -0.47 -16.92
CA SER A 50 1.43 -0.41 -18.21
C SER A 50 1.83 1.02 -18.61
N LEU A 51 1.04 2.02 -18.21
CA LEU A 51 1.42 3.43 -18.37
C LEU A 51 2.53 3.83 -17.40
N LEU A 52 2.54 3.31 -16.17
CA LEU A 52 3.61 3.58 -15.19
C LEU A 52 4.95 2.91 -15.55
N THR A 53 4.94 1.77 -16.25
CA THR A 53 6.16 1.11 -16.74
C THR A 53 6.75 1.78 -17.99
N LYS A 54 6.05 2.74 -18.61
CA LYS A 54 6.64 3.57 -19.66
C LYS A 54 7.63 4.57 -19.04
N PRO A 55 8.92 4.56 -19.45
CA PRO A 55 9.97 5.36 -18.83
C PRO A 55 9.67 6.87 -18.86
N ALA A 56 8.93 7.35 -19.87
CA ALA A 56 8.51 8.74 -19.98
C ALA A 56 7.50 9.17 -18.90
N VAL A 57 6.56 8.30 -18.51
CA VAL A 57 5.53 8.61 -17.49
C VAL A 57 6.17 8.58 -16.11
N SER A 58 7.01 7.58 -15.83
CA SER A 58 7.78 7.49 -14.59
C SER A 58 8.63 8.75 -14.36
N LEU A 59 9.33 9.23 -15.39
CA LEU A 59 10.14 10.45 -15.31
C LEU A 59 9.29 11.72 -15.07
N GLY A 60 8.11 11.80 -15.70
CA GLY A 60 7.14 12.88 -15.46
C GLY A 60 6.64 12.88 -14.01
N THR A 61 6.22 11.73 -13.48
CA THR A 61 5.76 11.61 -12.09
C THR A 61 6.87 11.89 -11.08
N LEU A 62 8.10 11.44 -11.35
CA LEU A 62 9.25 11.71 -10.51
C LEU A 62 9.59 13.20 -10.48
N SER A 63 9.57 13.86 -11.65
CA SER A 63 9.82 15.30 -11.76
C SER A 63 8.75 16.10 -11.03
N LEU A 64 7.47 15.71 -11.15
CA LEU A 64 6.37 16.33 -10.43
C LEU A 64 6.55 16.22 -8.91
N LEU A 65 6.86 15.02 -8.42
CA LEU A 65 7.12 14.80 -6.99
C LEU A 65 8.32 15.60 -6.50
N LEU A 66 9.38 15.71 -7.30
CA LEU A 66 10.55 16.50 -6.98
C LEU A 66 10.20 18.00 -6.84
N ILE A 67 9.46 18.55 -7.81
CA ILE A 67 9.02 19.95 -7.77
C ILE A 67 8.14 20.20 -6.53
N LEU A 68 7.22 19.29 -6.22
CA LEU A 68 6.35 19.40 -5.05
C LEU A 68 7.17 19.43 -3.75
N ASN A 69 8.13 18.53 -3.60
CA ASN A 69 9.01 18.51 -2.42
C ASN A 69 9.83 19.80 -2.30
N ILE A 70 10.39 20.29 -3.40
CA ILE A 70 11.13 21.56 -3.41
C ILE A 70 10.20 22.72 -3.04
N ALA A 71 8.97 22.76 -3.55
CA ALA A 71 7.99 23.79 -3.23
C ALA A 71 7.61 23.79 -1.74
N VAL A 72 7.42 22.61 -1.15
CA VAL A 72 7.15 22.45 0.29
C VAL A 72 8.32 22.97 1.11
N ILE A 73 9.56 22.59 0.78
CA ILE A 73 10.76 23.07 1.48
C ILE A 73 10.88 24.59 1.34
N ARG A 74 10.65 25.15 0.15
CA ARG A 74 10.62 26.60 -0.07
C ARG A 74 9.53 27.27 0.75
N SER A 75 8.36 26.68 0.91
CA SER A 75 7.28 27.20 1.75
C SER A 75 7.71 27.27 3.21
N TYR A 76 8.34 26.22 3.75
CA TYR A 76 8.85 26.23 5.12
C TYR A 76 9.97 27.25 5.34
N LEU A 77 10.85 27.43 4.34
CA LEU A 77 11.97 28.39 4.42
C LEU A 77 11.52 29.86 4.30
N HIS A 78 10.47 30.15 3.51
CA HIS A 78 9.94 31.51 3.34
C HIS A 78 8.85 31.87 4.35
N THR A 79 8.35 30.90 5.12
CA THR A 79 7.55 31.20 6.29
C THR A 79 8.49 31.80 7.33
N THR A 80 8.58 33.14 7.34
CA THR A 80 9.20 33.87 8.45
C THR A 80 8.56 33.35 9.74
N PRO A 81 9.34 32.97 10.77
CA PRO A 81 8.76 32.53 12.03
C PRO A 81 7.88 33.66 12.56
N SER A 82 6.56 33.48 12.43
CA SER A 82 5.58 34.46 12.86
C SER A 82 5.48 34.36 14.36
N ALA A 83 6.27 35.19 15.04
CA ALA A 83 6.38 35.29 16.49
C ALA A 83 6.82 33.97 17.18
N PRO A 84 7.44 34.03 18.37
CA PRO A 84 7.50 32.84 19.19
C PRO A 84 6.06 32.39 19.44
N VAL A 85 5.73 31.16 19.05
CA VAL A 85 4.64 30.45 19.70
C VAL A 85 5.06 30.38 21.16
N GLN A 86 4.61 31.32 21.99
CA GLN A 86 4.62 31.10 23.43
C GLN A 86 3.88 29.77 23.60
N GLU A 87 4.60 28.72 23.95
CA GLU A 87 4.00 27.60 24.65
C GLU A 87 3.38 28.20 25.91
N THR A 88 2.12 28.61 25.79
CA THR A 88 1.27 28.95 26.91
C THR A 88 1.06 27.63 27.64
N THR A 89 2.01 27.31 28.51
CA THR A 89 1.88 26.25 29.49
C THR A 89 0.55 26.48 30.18
N GLY A 90 -0.28 25.44 30.35
CA GLY A 90 -1.65 25.60 30.85
C GLY A 90 -1.76 26.39 32.18
N LEU A 91 -0.66 26.48 32.92
CA LEU A 91 -0.50 27.32 34.11
C LEU A 91 -0.57 28.83 33.82
N GLN A 92 0.00 29.29 32.69
CA GLN A 92 -0.01 30.68 32.26
C GLN A 92 -1.43 31.11 31.85
N THR A 93 -2.15 30.26 31.12
CA THR A 93 -3.56 30.48 30.76
C THR A 93 -4.45 30.52 32.00
N PHE A 94 -4.22 29.64 32.99
CA PHE A 94 -4.91 29.67 34.28
C PHE A 94 -4.64 30.95 35.06
N ALA A 95 -3.38 31.43 35.09
CA ALA A 95 -3.02 32.64 35.79
C ALA A 95 -3.68 33.88 35.17
N ASP A 96 -3.77 33.95 33.84
CA ASP A 96 -4.43 35.05 33.13
C ASP A 96 -5.96 35.03 33.33
N GLU A 97 -6.60 33.85 33.28
CA GLU A 97 -8.05 33.69 33.49
C GLU A 97 -8.49 34.15 34.89
N TYR A 98 -7.68 33.87 35.92
CA TYR A 98 -7.96 34.25 37.31
C TYR A 98 -7.30 35.58 37.72
N GLY A 99 -6.65 36.30 36.79
CA GLY A 99 -5.99 37.57 37.07
C GLY A 99 -4.85 37.49 38.10
N LEU A 100 -4.21 36.32 38.21
CA LEU A 100 -3.13 36.03 39.17
C LEU A 100 -1.73 36.39 38.62
N GLY A 101 -1.66 37.02 37.46
CA GLY A 101 -0.41 37.52 36.87
C GLY A 101 0.28 38.51 37.81
N THR A 102 1.41 38.10 38.38
CA THR A 102 2.12 38.88 39.40
C THR A 102 2.80 40.09 38.76
N SER A 103 2.27 41.30 38.97
CA SER A 103 3.04 42.52 38.75
C SER A 103 4.06 42.64 39.89
N THR A 104 5.31 42.24 39.68
CA THR A 104 6.38 42.48 40.65
C THR A 104 6.74 43.97 40.63
N VAL A 105 6.18 44.73 41.58
CA VAL A 105 6.45 46.15 41.83
C VAL A 105 7.73 46.30 42.67
N TYR A 106 8.86 45.83 42.15
CA TYR A 106 10.17 46.17 42.70
C TYR A 106 11.07 46.66 41.56
N ASN A 107 10.92 47.93 41.22
CA ASN A 107 11.99 48.70 40.60
C ASN A 107 13.01 48.98 41.71
N GLU A 108 14.11 48.24 41.68
CA GLU A 108 15.31 48.54 42.45
C GLU A 108 15.80 49.94 42.04
N LYS A 109 15.72 50.88 42.98
CA LYS A 109 16.26 52.23 42.78
C LYS A 109 17.78 52.11 42.84
N GLU A 110 18.44 52.30 41.71
CA GLU A 110 19.89 52.57 41.67
C GLU A 110 20.20 53.81 42.52
N ASN A 111 21.19 53.66 43.41
CA ASN A 111 22.00 54.74 43.98
C ASN A 111 23.47 54.36 43.78
#